data_AF-A0A089PDG9-F1
#
_entry.id   AF-A0A089PDG9-F1
#
_cell.length_a   1.000
_cell.length_b   1.000
_cell.length_c   1.000
_cell.angle_alpha   90.00
_cell.angle_beta   90.00
_cell.angle_gamma   90.00
#
_symmetry.space_group_name_H-M   'P 1'
#
loop_
_entity.id
_entity.type
_entity.pdbx_description
1 polymer ?
#
loop_
_entity_poly.entity_id
_entity_poly.type
_entity_poly.pdbx_seq_one_letter_code
_entity_poly.pdbx_strand_id
1 'polypeptide(L)'
;MKINTKESFIVIILGFFVIFFLQISISQALELDLTAAQNAVGKRFASKFCEAKEKGFSSESSSEFALNNTYLKFVAFPEDDKFLEDLWEFTIGRIRNDCGTYVTNNEEAILRDFFKEEGEIASNRDLYLPH
;
A
#
# COMPACT_ATOMS: atom_id res chain seq x y z
N MET A 1 -50.97 -14.44 21.66
CA MET A 1 -50.44 -13.43 20.72
C MET A 1 -50.11 -14.16 19.42
N LYS A 2 -50.98 -14.07 18.41
CA LYS A 2 -50.74 -14.73 17.11
C LYS A 2 -49.75 -13.87 16.34
N ILE A 3 -48.50 -14.29 16.29
CA ILE A 3 -47.49 -13.65 15.45
C ILE A 3 -47.89 -13.95 13.99
N ASN A 4 -48.23 -12.90 13.25
CA ASN A 4 -48.63 -13.00 11.85
C ASN A 4 -47.38 -13.36 11.04
N THR A 5 -47.29 -14.62 10.60
CA THR A 5 -46.07 -15.21 9.99
C THR A 5 -45.53 -14.42 8.79
N LYS A 6 -46.38 -13.69 8.06
CA LYS A 6 -45.97 -12.78 6.98
C LYS A 6 -45.22 -11.54 7.48
N GLU A 7 -45.66 -10.93 8.57
CA GLU A 7 -45.02 -9.74 9.13
C GLU A 7 -43.65 -10.08 9.74
N SER A 8 -43.55 -11.23 10.41
CA SER A 8 -42.25 -11.73 10.89
C SER A 8 -41.28 -12.03 9.76
N PHE A 9 -41.75 -12.56 8.62
CA PHE A 9 -40.89 -12.83 7.47
C PHE A 9 -40.34 -11.55 6.83
N ILE A 10 -41.17 -10.51 6.71
CA ILE A 10 -40.75 -9.19 6.22
C ILE A 10 -39.72 -8.57 7.15
N VAL A 11 -39.93 -8.64 8.47
CA VAL A 11 -38.99 -8.11 9.47
C VAL A 11 -37.65 -8.86 9.44
N ILE A 12 -37.66 -10.18 9.24
CA ILE A 12 -36.44 -10.99 9.12
C ILE A 12 -35.66 -10.60 7.86
N ILE A 13 -36.34 -10.44 6.71
CA ILE A 13 -35.70 -10.02 5.46
C ILE A 13 -35.12 -8.61 5.58
N LEU A 14 -35.87 -7.68 6.18
CA LEU A 14 -35.39 -6.30 6.40
C LEU A 14 -34.17 -6.30 7.33
N GLY A 15 -34.18 -7.11 8.39
CA GLY A 15 -33.04 -7.28 9.30
C GLY A 15 -31.79 -7.78 8.58
N PHE A 16 -31.92 -8.80 7.72
CA PHE A 16 -30.81 -9.30 6.91
C PHE A 16 -30.29 -8.25 5.92
N PHE A 17 -31.18 -7.49 5.30
CA PHE A 17 -30.82 -6.41 4.38
C PHE A 17 -29.99 -5.33 5.07
N VAL A 18 -30.40 -4.91 6.27
CA VAL A 18 -29.67 -3.90 7.04
C VAL A 18 -28.27 -4.38 7.45
N ILE A 19 -28.14 -5.65 7.88
CA ILE A 19 -26.84 -6.23 8.26
C ILE A 19 -25.93 -6.33 7.03
N PHE A 20 -26.45 -6.73 5.87
CA PHE A 20 -25.68 -6.86 4.64
C PHE A 20 -25.12 -5.52 4.16
N PHE A 21 -25.92 -4.44 4.22
CA PHE A 21 -25.46 -3.10 3.85
C PHE A 21 -24.45 -2.49 4.84
N LEU A 22 -24.56 -2.81 6.14
CA LEU A 22 -23.60 -2.37 7.15
C LEU A 22 -22.23 -3.06 6.98
N GLN A 23 -22.19 -4.31 6.50
CA GLN A 23 -20.92 -5.01 6.24
C GLN A 23 -20.13 -4.40 5.08
N ILE A 24 -20.81 -3.94 4.03
CA ILE A 24 -20.17 -3.30 2.86
C ILE A 24 -19.39 -2.05 3.27
N SER A 25 -19.93 -1.26 4.19
CA SER A 25 -19.33 0.01 4.61
C SER A 25 -18.02 -0.18 5.38
N ILE A 26 -17.93 -1.25 6.18
CA ILE A 26 -16.76 -1.53 7.03
C ILE A 26 -15.59 -2.05 6.19
N SER A 27 -15.84 -2.96 5.24
CA SER A 27 -14.80 -3.47 4.33
C SER A 27 -14.22 -2.35 3.46
N GLN A 28 -15.07 -1.46 2.94
CA GLN A 28 -14.62 -0.32 2.14
C GLN A 28 -13.81 0.71 2.95
N ALA A 29 -14.16 0.94 4.21
CA ALA A 29 -13.43 1.87 5.08
C ALA A 29 -12.02 1.37 5.42
N LEU A 30 -11.87 0.06 5.65
CA LEU A 30 -10.56 -0.56 5.93
C LEU A 30 -9.66 -0.55 4.68
N GLU A 31 -10.21 -0.86 3.50
CA GLU A 31 -9.49 -0.83 2.22
C GLU A 31 -9.04 0.60 1.85
N LEU A 32 -9.86 1.61 2.15
CA LEU A 32 -9.54 3.02 1.94
C LEU A 32 -8.36 3.48 2.82
N ASP A 33 -8.34 3.07 4.10
CA ASP A 33 -7.29 3.46 5.05
C ASP A 33 -5.93 2.84 4.69
N LEU A 34 -5.92 1.56 4.29
CA LEU A 34 -4.72 0.87 3.80
C LEU A 34 -4.17 1.52 2.52
N THR A 35 -5.04 1.84 1.56
CA THR A 35 -4.65 2.54 0.33
C THR A 35 -4.09 3.93 0.62
N ALA A 36 -4.68 4.67 1.56
CA ALA A 36 -4.20 5.99 1.97
C ALA A 36 -2.82 5.92 2.64
N ALA A 37 -2.60 4.94 3.51
CA ALA A 37 -1.31 4.68 4.14
C ALA A 37 -0.24 4.29 3.11
N GLN A 38 -0.55 3.38 2.17
CA GLN A 38 0.33 3.03 1.05
C GLN A 38 0.74 4.25 0.23
N ASN A 39 -0.25 5.04 -0.19
CA ASN A 39 0.00 6.22 -1.00
C ASN A 39 0.86 7.25 -0.25
N ALA A 40 0.69 7.40 1.06
CA ALA A 40 1.52 8.28 1.87
C ALA A 40 2.99 7.82 1.89
N VAL A 41 3.22 6.51 2.02
CA VAL A 41 4.56 5.92 2.04
C VAL A 41 5.22 6.01 0.67
N GLY A 42 4.55 5.57 -0.39
CA GLY A 42 5.06 5.64 -1.76
C GLY A 42 5.36 7.08 -2.18
N LYS A 43 4.50 8.04 -1.80
CA LYS A 43 4.72 9.47 -2.04
C LYS A 43 5.99 9.98 -1.33
N ARG A 44 6.18 9.59 -0.08
CA ARG A 44 7.36 10.01 0.70
C ARG A 44 8.64 9.38 0.15
N PHE A 45 8.57 8.13 -0.28
CA PHE A 45 9.67 7.44 -0.95
C PHE A 45 10.07 8.17 -2.23
N ALA A 46 9.10 8.37 -3.14
CA ALA A 46 9.32 9.10 -4.39
C ALA A 46 9.94 10.49 -4.15
N SER A 47 9.41 11.24 -3.19
CA SER A 47 9.94 12.56 -2.85
C SER A 47 11.41 12.52 -2.38
N LYS A 48 11.77 11.57 -1.49
CA LYS A 48 13.14 11.45 -0.98
C LYS A 48 14.11 10.90 -2.02
N PHE A 49 13.63 9.99 -2.86
CA PHE A 49 14.39 9.48 -4.00
C PHE A 49 14.72 10.61 -4.97
N CYS A 50 13.71 11.41 -5.38
CA CYS A 50 13.91 12.54 -6.26
C CYS A 50 14.85 13.59 -5.66
N GLU A 51 14.74 13.88 -4.36
CA GLU A 51 15.66 14.78 -3.66
C GLU A 51 17.13 14.33 -3.77
N ALA A 52 17.40 13.02 -3.70
CA ALA A 52 18.75 12.47 -3.89
C ALA A 52 19.16 12.50 -5.38
N LYS A 53 18.26 12.15 -6.30
CA LYS A 53 18.55 12.22 -7.74
C LYS A 53 18.92 13.62 -8.21
N GLU A 54 18.21 14.64 -7.74
CA GLU A 54 18.51 16.05 -8.04
C GLU A 54 19.91 16.48 -7.54
N LYS A 55 20.43 15.83 -6.49
CA LYS A 55 21.78 16.07 -5.97
C LYS A 55 22.85 15.25 -6.69
N GLY A 56 22.48 14.46 -7.71
CA GLY A 56 23.40 13.68 -8.54
C GLY A 56 23.77 12.30 -7.98
N PHE A 57 23.00 11.77 -7.01
CA PHE A 57 23.23 10.41 -6.51
C PHE A 57 22.81 9.33 -7.53
N SER A 58 23.43 8.15 -7.44
CA SER A 58 23.01 6.97 -8.20
C SER A 58 21.62 6.51 -7.75
N SER A 59 20.93 5.72 -8.57
CA SER A 59 19.63 5.16 -8.19
C SER A 59 19.71 4.26 -6.96
N GLU A 60 20.76 3.45 -6.81
CA GLU A 60 20.97 2.63 -5.60
C GLU A 60 21.07 3.50 -4.34
N SER A 61 21.99 4.46 -4.31
CA SER A 61 22.16 5.35 -3.16
C SER A 61 20.92 6.21 -2.89
N SER A 62 20.20 6.61 -3.94
CA SER A 62 18.96 7.36 -3.80
C SER A 62 17.83 6.51 -3.22
N SER A 63 17.80 5.22 -3.57
CA SER A 63 16.84 4.24 -3.04
C SER A 63 17.10 3.94 -1.58
N GLU A 64 18.35 3.70 -1.20
CA GLU A 64 18.75 3.53 0.20
C GLU A 64 18.45 4.78 1.04
N PHE A 65 18.75 5.97 0.49
CA PHE A 65 18.41 7.24 1.15
C PHE A 65 16.90 7.38 1.35
N ALA A 66 16.10 7.10 0.32
CA ALA A 66 14.65 7.15 0.39
C ALA A 66 14.09 6.15 1.39
N LEU A 67 14.59 4.91 1.38
CA LEU A 67 14.23 3.86 2.32
C LEU A 67 14.52 4.26 3.76
N ASN A 68 15.72 4.78 4.06
CA ASN A 68 16.10 5.21 5.41
C ASN A 68 15.29 6.43 5.90
N ASN A 69 14.72 7.21 4.98
CA ASN A 69 13.91 8.38 5.30
C ASN A 69 12.39 8.11 5.19
N THR A 70 12.01 6.85 4.96
CA THR A 70 10.62 6.38 4.91
C THR A 70 10.41 5.22 5.87
N TYR A 71 9.13 4.99 6.21
CA TYR A 71 8.75 3.83 7.00
C TYR A 71 8.42 2.62 6.12
N LEU A 72 8.98 2.52 4.89
CA LEU A 72 8.66 1.46 3.93
C LEU A 72 8.84 0.06 4.57
N LYS A 73 9.91 -0.10 5.37
CA LYS A 73 10.22 -1.31 6.16
C LYS A 73 9.10 -1.74 7.13
N PHE A 74 8.18 -0.83 7.48
CA PHE A 74 7.10 -1.07 8.43
C PHE A 74 5.72 -1.16 7.77
N VAL A 75 5.60 -0.92 6.46
CA VAL A 75 4.31 -0.93 5.75
C VAL A 75 4.12 -2.18 4.90
N ALA A 76 5.17 -2.97 4.67
CA ALA A 76 5.10 -4.29 4.04
C ALA A 76 4.66 -5.41 5.02
N PHE A 77 3.71 -5.10 5.92
CA PHE A 77 2.98 -6.10 6.71
C PHE A 77 1.65 -6.63 6.10
N PRO A 78 1.45 -6.64 4.77
CA PRO A 78 0.45 -7.53 4.18
C PRO A 78 1.13 -8.67 3.43
N GLU A 79 0.70 -9.90 3.70
CA GLU A 79 1.05 -11.12 2.96
C GLU A 79 0.47 -11.11 1.51
N ASP A 80 0.31 -9.94 0.90
CA ASP A 80 -0.43 -9.71 -0.34
C ASP A 80 0.49 -9.13 -1.41
N ASP A 81 0.87 -9.95 -2.39
CA ASP A 81 1.66 -9.55 -3.56
C ASP A 81 1.01 -8.36 -4.29
N LYS A 82 -0.32 -8.26 -4.27
CA LYS A 82 -1.05 -7.16 -4.90
C LYS A 82 -0.76 -5.83 -4.21
N PHE A 83 -0.60 -5.83 -2.89
CA PHE A 83 -0.27 -4.62 -2.14
C PHE A 83 1.09 -4.06 -2.53
N LEU A 84 2.10 -4.93 -2.70
CA LEU A 84 3.44 -4.50 -3.10
C LEU A 84 3.44 -3.97 -4.55
N GLU A 85 2.69 -4.60 -5.45
CA GLU A 85 2.57 -4.13 -6.83
C GLU A 85 1.82 -2.79 -6.91
N ASP A 86 0.72 -2.61 -6.18
CA ASP A 86 -0.04 -1.35 -6.14
C ASP A 86 0.83 -0.21 -5.56
N LEU A 87 1.60 -0.50 -4.51
CA LEU A 87 2.55 0.44 -3.92
C LEU A 87 3.66 0.81 -4.92
N TRP A 88 4.20 -0.17 -5.64
CA TRP A 88 5.20 0.05 -6.68
C TRP A 88 4.66 0.96 -7.78
N GLU A 89 3.52 0.61 -8.38
CA GLU A 89 2.91 1.36 -9.48
C GLU A 89 2.60 2.81 -9.10
N PHE A 90 2.08 3.03 -7.88
CA PHE A 90 1.89 4.37 -7.35
C PHE A 90 3.22 5.13 -7.20
N THR A 91 4.24 4.47 -6.65
CA THR A 91 5.55 5.09 -6.36
C THR A 91 6.30 5.44 -7.64
N ILE A 92 6.37 4.51 -8.60
CA ILE A 92 7.05 4.77 -9.87
C ILE A 92 6.29 5.80 -10.71
N GLY A 93 4.95 5.81 -10.67
CA GLY A 93 4.15 6.86 -11.29
C GLY A 93 4.50 8.24 -10.77
N ARG A 94 4.75 8.37 -9.46
CA ARG A 94 5.22 9.61 -8.84
C ARG A 94 6.64 10.00 -9.26
N ILE A 95 7.58 9.05 -9.25
CA ILE A 95 8.96 9.31 -9.64
C ILE A 95 9.03 9.78 -11.10
N ARG A 96 8.32 9.10 -12.00
CA ARG A 96 8.23 9.48 -13.42
C ARG A 96 7.70 10.91 -13.58
N ASN A 97 6.68 11.29 -12.80
CA ASN A 97 6.09 12.63 -12.85
C ASN A 97 6.99 13.71 -12.23
N ASP A 98 7.59 13.43 -11.08
CA ASP A 98 8.25 14.45 -10.26
C ASP A 98 9.73 14.64 -10.66
N CYS A 99 10.43 13.57 -11.03
CA CYS A 99 11.85 13.62 -11.38
C CYS A 99 12.26 12.66 -12.51
N GLY A 100 11.33 12.27 -13.38
CA GLY A 100 11.55 11.26 -14.43
C GLY A 100 12.66 11.60 -15.42
N THR A 101 13.03 12.87 -15.57
CA THR A 101 14.17 13.30 -16.40
C THR A 101 15.52 12.76 -15.91
N TYR A 102 15.62 12.39 -14.64
CA TYR A 102 16.82 11.84 -14.02
C TYR A 102 16.78 10.31 -13.91
N VAL A 103 15.74 9.67 -14.44
CA VAL A 103 15.50 8.23 -14.32
C VAL A 103 15.38 7.62 -15.70
N THR A 104 16.39 6.89 -16.11
CA THR A 104 16.37 6.08 -17.33
C THR A 104 15.61 4.77 -17.11
N ASN A 105 15.23 4.08 -18.20
CA ASN A 105 14.60 2.76 -18.11
C ASN A 105 15.46 1.74 -17.33
N ASN A 106 16.79 1.83 -17.43
CA ASN A 106 17.69 0.97 -16.66
C ASN A 106 17.66 1.30 -15.16
N GLU A 107 17.61 2.59 -14.81
CA GLU A 107 17.50 3.01 -13.42
C GLU A 107 16.14 2.66 -12.80
N GLU A 108 15.08 2.69 -13.59
CA GLU A 108 13.76 2.20 -13.16
C GLU A 108 13.77 0.70 -12.88
N ALA A 109 14.46 -0.11 -13.69
CA ALA A 109 14.62 -1.54 -13.43
C ALA A 109 15.38 -1.80 -12.12
N ILE A 110 16.50 -1.09 -11.91
CA ILE A 110 17.26 -1.16 -10.64
C ILE A 110 16.36 -0.78 -9.45
N LEU A 111 15.56 0.27 -9.61
CA LEU A 111 14.64 0.71 -8.56
C LEU A 111 13.58 -0.35 -8.25
N ARG A 112 13.07 -1.04 -9.27
CA ARG A 112 12.08 -2.11 -9.12
C ARG A 112 12.67 -3.31 -8.39
N ASP A 113 13.89 -3.71 -8.74
CA ASP A 113 14.60 -4.80 -8.09
C ASP A 113 14.83 -4.48 -6.61
N PHE A 114 15.29 -3.27 -6.29
CA PHE A 114 15.44 -2.79 -4.92
C PHE A 114 14.12 -2.83 -4.14
N PHE A 115 13.03 -2.35 -4.75
CA PHE A 115 11.72 -2.30 -4.11
C PHE A 115 11.19 -3.70 -3.78
N LYS A 116 11.43 -4.66 -4.67
CA LYS A 116 11.06 -6.05 -4.49
C LYS A 116 11.88 -6.71 -3.38
N GLU A 117 13.20 -6.53 -3.38
CA GLU A 117 14.08 -7.06 -2.33
C GLU A 117 13.68 -6.55 -0.94
N GLU A 118 13.48 -5.24 -0.79
CA GLU A 118 13.06 -4.65 0.48
C GLU A 118 11.65 -5.09 0.89
N GLY A 119 10.74 -5.30 -0.07
CA GLY A 119 9.42 -5.87 0.17
C GLY A 119 9.49 -7.30 0.71
N GLU A 120 10.32 -8.15 0.09
CA GLU A 120 10.58 -9.53 0.54
C GLU A 120 11.17 -9.55 1.95
N ILE A 121 12.18 -8.70 2.23
CA ILE A 121 12.79 -8.58 3.55
C ILE A 121 11.74 -8.17 4.60
N ALA A 122 10.96 -7.14 4.32
CA ALA A 122 9.98 -6.62 5.28
C ALA A 122 8.78 -7.58 5.50
N SER A 123 8.47 -8.43 4.53
CA SER A 123 7.46 -9.49 4.67
C SER A 123 7.92 -10.64 5.58
N ASN A 124 9.23 -10.78 5.84
CA ASN A 124 9.76 -11.82 6.71
C ASN A 124 9.53 -11.48 8.19
N ARG A 125 8.40 -11.94 8.72
CA ARG A 125 7.94 -11.68 10.10
C ARG A 125 8.93 -12.14 11.17
N ASP A 126 9.71 -13.19 10.90
CA ASP A 126 10.69 -13.74 11.83
C ASP A 126 11.88 -12.79 12.08
N LEU A 127 12.13 -11.85 11.17
CA LEU A 127 13.18 -10.84 11.34
C LEU A 127 12.76 -9.70 12.29
N TYR A 128 11.46 -9.49 12.52
CA TYR A 128 10.96 -8.26 13.14
C TYR A 128 10.08 -8.47 14.38
N LEU A 129 9.57 -9.68 14.61
CA LEU A 129 8.77 -9.99 15.79
C LEU A 129 9.60 -10.78 16.82
N PRO A 130 9.63 -10.35 18.10
CA PRO A 130 10.26 -11.14 19.14
C PRO A 130 9.50 -12.45 19.33
N HIS A 131 10.26 -13.55 19.49
CA HIS A 131 9.74 -14.89 19.79
C HIS A 131 9.07 -14.98 21.16
#